data_AF-A0A7T1AMM5-F1
#
_entry.id   AF-A0A7T1AMM5-F1
#
_cell.length_a   1.000
_cell.length_b   1.000
_cell.length_c   1.000
_cell.angle_alpha   90.00
_cell.angle_beta   90.00
_cell.angle_gamma   90.00
#
_symmetry.space_group_name_H-M   'P 1'
#
loop_
_entity.id
_entity.type
_entity.pdbx_description
1 polymer ?
#
loop_
_entity_poly.entity_id
_entity_poly.type
_entity_poly.pdbx_seq_one_letter_code
_entity_poly.pdbx_strand_id
1 'polypeptide(L)'
;MGNFIKRILYPGFFILVLVIIFSGCTPHSPQPTTVPENTVFMINDSFVPQTITVTPGTKITWVNMDTEVHSVTCQMSNEMEGVFFDSGAIEPGWIYERTFINTGQFHYRCKFQPTGRMTGVVIVQ
;
A
#
# COMPACT_ATOMS: atom_id res chain seq x y z
N MET A 1 -72.98 11.96 -11.86
CA MET A 1 -72.33 10.63 -11.89
C MET A 1 -71.02 10.73 -11.12
N GLY A 2 -70.88 9.99 -10.01
CA GLY A 2 -69.60 9.47 -9.50
C GLY A 2 -68.51 10.43 -8.96
N ASN A 3 -68.55 10.67 -7.65
CA ASN A 3 -67.53 10.29 -6.66
C ASN A 3 -66.07 10.84 -6.65
N PHE A 4 -65.75 11.42 -5.47
CA PHE A 4 -64.60 11.16 -4.57
C PHE A 4 -63.19 11.75 -4.85
N ILE A 5 -62.89 12.81 -4.08
CA ILE A 5 -61.76 13.01 -3.14
C ILE A 5 -60.56 12.07 -3.30
N LYS A 6 -59.36 12.64 -3.54
CA LYS A 6 -58.18 12.56 -2.63
C LYS A 6 -57.28 13.79 -2.76
N ARG A 7 -57.22 14.57 -1.68
CA ARG A 7 -56.16 15.54 -1.38
C ARG A 7 -54.90 14.76 -0.96
N ILE A 8 -53.76 15.02 -1.58
CA ILE A 8 -52.43 14.76 -0.99
C ILE A 8 -51.58 16.01 -1.20
N LEU A 9 -51.06 16.50 -0.08
CA LEU A 9 -50.24 17.70 0.14
C LEU A 9 -48.79 17.45 -0.28
N TYR A 10 -48.12 18.46 -0.85
CA TYR A 10 -46.72 18.83 -0.55
C TYR A 10 -46.42 20.23 -1.16
N PRO A 11 -46.25 21.30 -0.38
CA PRO A 11 -45.59 22.52 -0.85
C PRO A 11 -44.10 22.42 -0.52
N GLY A 12 -43.28 22.04 -1.49
CA GLY A 12 -41.84 21.89 -1.35
C GLY A 12 -41.06 22.93 -2.17
N PHE A 13 -41.04 24.16 -1.66
CA PHE A 13 -39.94 25.13 -1.71
C PHE A 13 -38.85 24.92 -2.80
N PHE A 14 -39.01 25.54 -3.98
CA PHE A 14 -37.93 25.70 -4.96
C PHE A 14 -37.09 26.94 -4.59
N ILE A 15 -35.99 26.75 -3.86
CA ILE A 15 -34.97 27.80 -3.66
C ILE A 15 -34.03 27.79 -4.86
N LEU A 16 -34.02 28.88 -5.61
CA LEU A 16 -33.02 29.20 -6.63
C LEU A 16 -31.72 29.61 -5.92
N VAL A 17 -30.71 28.73 -5.85
CA VAL A 17 -29.38 29.09 -5.34
C VAL A 17 -28.49 29.48 -6.51
N LEU A 18 -28.16 30.78 -6.58
CA LEU A 18 -27.12 31.35 -7.43
C LEU A 18 -25.75 30.79 -6.97
N VAL A 19 -25.13 29.96 -7.81
CA VAL A 19 -23.76 29.47 -7.58
C VAL A 19 -22.77 30.54 -8.03
N ILE A 20 -22.16 31.23 -7.07
CA ILE A 20 -21.01 32.11 -7.30
C ILE A 20 -19.79 31.23 -7.47
N ILE A 21 -19.31 31.08 -8.70
CA ILE A 21 -18.10 30.32 -9.02
C ILE A 21 -16.89 31.18 -8.61
N PHE A 22 -16.42 31.02 -7.37
CA PHE A 22 -15.09 31.51 -7.00
C PHE A 22 -14.06 30.61 -7.68
N SER A 23 -13.45 31.10 -8.77
CA SER A 23 -12.22 30.53 -9.34
C SER A 23 -11.08 30.69 -8.34
N GLY A 24 -11.00 29.76 -7.39
CA GLY A 24 -9.78 29.53 -6.62
C GLY A 24 -8.75 28.87 -7.52
N CYS A 25 -7.74 29.62 -7.95
CA CYS A 25 -6.48 29.05 -8.41
C CYS A 25 -5.86 28.32 -7.20
N THR A 26 -5.98 27.00 -7.14
CA THR A 26 -5.15 26.23 -6.22
C THR A 26 -3.74 26.22 -6.79
N PRO A 27 -2.71 26.70 -6.06
CA PRO A 27 -1.34 26.49 -6.49
C PRO A 27 -1.08 24.98 -6.52
N HIS A 28 -0.89 24.44 -7.72
CA HIS A 28 -0.41 23.07 -7.91
C HIS A 28 1.04 23.04 -7.44
N SER A 29 1.23 22.81 -6.14
CA SER A 29 2.53 22.48 -5.59
C SER A 29 3.02 21.24 -6.35
N PRO A 30 4.20 21.26 -6.99
CA PRO A 30 4.76 20.05 -7.59
C PRO A 30 4.86 19.02 -6.47
N GLN A 31 4.08 17.95 -6.57
CA GLN A 31 4.18 16.83 -5.64
C GLN A 31 5.59 16.27 -5.79
N PRO A 32 6.42 16.24 -4.72
CA PRO A 32 7.71 15.58 -4.80
C PRO A 32 7.45 14.15 -5.28
N THR A 33 8.20 13.65 -6.26
CA THR A 33 8.05 12.31 -6.84
C THR A 33 8.02 11.29 -5.70
N THR A 34 6.82 10.97 -5.22
CA THR A 34 6.64 10.30 -3.94
C THR A 34 6.84 8.83 -4.25
N VAL A 35 7.84 8.19 -3.64
CA VAL A 35 7.91 6.73 -3.62
C VAL A 35 6.51 6.24 -3.24
N PRO A 36 5.88 5.36 -4.04
CA PRO A 36 4.54 4.88 -3.73
C PRO A 36 4.53 4.36 -2.30
N GLU A 37 3.54 4.78 -1.51
CA GLU A 37 3.45 4.43 -0.10
C GLU A 37 3.58 2.90 0.06
N ASN A 38 4.25 2.46 1.13
CA ASN A 38 4.41 1.04 1.45
C ASN A 38 5.14 0.19 0.38
N THR A 39 5.99 0.82 -0.44
CA THR A 39 6.79 0.13 -1.47
C THR A 39 8.24 -0.04 -1.06
N VAL A 40 8.79 -1.22 -1.34
CA VAL A 40 10.22 -1.55 -1.21
C VAL A 40 10.76 -1.95 -2.57
N PHE A 41 11.74 -1.23 -3.09
CA PHE A 41 12.42 -1.57 -4.33
C PHE A 41 13.58 -2.53 -4.08
N MET A 42 13.83 -3.44 -5.02
CA MET A 42 15.08 -4.20 -5.11
C MET A 42 15.92 -3.57 -6.21
N ILE A 43 17.00 -2.89 -5.81
CA ILE A 43 17.90 -2.14 -6.70
C ILE A 43 19.33 -2.30 -6.15
N ASN A 44 20.29 -2.59 -7.03
CA ASN A 44 21.71 -2.75 -6.66
C ASN A 44 21.91 -3.77 -5.53
N ASP A 45 21.32 -4.96 -5.65
CA ASP A 45 21.37 -6.03 -4.62
C ASP A 45 20.89 -5.59 -3.23
N SER A 46 20.00 -4.61 -3.14
CA SER A 46 19.56 -4.00 -1.88
C SER A 46 18.04 -3.81 -1.84
N PHE A 47 17.46 -3.93 -0.65
CA PHE A 47 16.08 -3.50 -0.40
C PHE A 47 16.07 -2.00 -0.07
N VAL A 48 15.24 -1.23 -0.76
CA VAL A 48 15.16 0.24 -0.65
C VAL A 48 13.70 0.68 -0.46
N PRO A 49 13.31 1.18 0.73
CA PRO A 49 14.13 1.30 1.93
C PRO A 49 14.47 -0.07 2.55
N GLN A 50 15.57 -0.12 3.29
CA GLN A 50 15.97 -1.34 4.01
C GLN A 50 15.03 -1.64 5.18
N THR A 51 14.46 -0.59 5.78
CA THR A 51 13.46 -0.69 6.84
C THR A 51 12.20 0.05 6.43
N ILE A 52 11.05 -0.60 6.56
CA ILE A 52 9.75 0.01 6.33
C ILE A 52 8.88 -0.19 7.57
N THR A 53 8.21 0.89 8.00
CA THR A 53 7.32 0.91 9.15
C THR A 53 5.90 1.11 8.67
N VAL A 54 4.99 0.23 9.07
CA VAL A 54 3.59 0.25 8.64
C VAL A 54 2.65 -0.07 9.80
N THR A 55 1.37 0.27 9.65
CA THR A 55 0.33 -0.16 10.60
C THR A 55 -0.15 -1.59 10.29
N PRO A 56 -0.67 -2.33 11.28
CA PRO A 56 -1.29 -3.63 11.04
C PRO A 56 -2.34 -3.60 9.94
N GLY A 57 -2.32 -4.59 9.05
CA GLY A 57 -3.21 -4.69 7.90
C GLY A 57 -2.71 -3.95 6.66
N THR A 58 -1.57 -3.26 6.74
CA THR A 58 -0.96 -2.62 5.57
C THR A 58 -0.39 -3.66 4.60
N LYS A 59 -0.68 -3.46 3.31
CA LYS A 59 -0.07 -4.22 2.23
C LYS A 59 1.23 -3.54 1.80
N ILE A 60 2.32 -4.30 1.84
CA ILE A 60 3.63 -3.87 1.35
C ILE A 60 3.87 -4.49 -0.02
N THR A 61 4.43 -3.69 -0.92
CA THR A 61 4.73 -4.08 -2.29
C THR A 61 6.24 -4.06 -2.50
N TRP A 62 6.82 -5.21 -2.84
CA TRP A 62 8.21 -5.29 -3.29
C TRP A 62 8.26 -5.28 -4.80
N VAL A 63 9.09 -4.41 -5.38
CA VAL A 63 9.26 -4.30 -6.84
C VAL A 63 10.70 -4.63 -7.18
N ASN A 64 10.92 -5.63 -8.03
CA ASN A 64 12.25 -5.92 -8.54
C ASN A 64 12.58 -4.96 -9.69
N MET A 65 13.41 -3.96 -9.42
CA MET A 65 13.94 -3.02 -10.41
C MET A 65 15.41 -3.31 -10.76
N ASP A 66 15.92 -4.43 -10.27
CA ASP A 66 17.27 -4.92 -10.57
C ASP A 66 17.26 -5.77 -11.85
N THR A 67 18.45 -6.15 -12.31
CA THR A 67 18.61 -7.11 -13.43
C THR A 67 18.69 -8.55 -12.96
N GLU A 68 18.84 -8.77 -11.65
CA GLU A 68 18.98 -10.09 -11.03
C GLU A 68 17.64 -10.61 -10.47
N VAL A 69 17.56 -11.93 -10.28
CA VAL A 69 16.42 -12.58 -9.60
C VAL A 69 16.57 -12.44 -8.10
N HIS A 70 15.52 -11.94 -7.44
CA HIS A 70 15.51 -11.72 -5.99
C HIS A 70 14.39 -12.49 -5.29
N SER A 71 14.41 -12.49 -3.96
CA SER A 71 13.33 -13.01 -3.13
C SER A 71 13.13 -12.16 -1.86
N VAL A 72 11.96 -12.30 -1.26
CA VAL A 72 11.60 -11.77 0.05
C VAL A 72 11.32 -12.97 0.95
N THR A 73 12.33 -13.40 1.70
CA THR A 73 12.29 -14.63 2.49
C THR A 73 12.61 -14.35 3.95
N CYS A 74 11.75 -14.79 4.86
CA CYS A 74 11.92 -14.60 6.31
C CYS A 74 13.28 -15.13 6.80
N GLN A 75 13.98 -14.36 7.65
CA GLN A 75 15.30 -14.72 8.20
C GLN A 75 15.20 -15.29 9.62
N MET A 76 14.26 -14.82 10.44
CA MET A 76 14.05 -15.30 11.80
C MET A 76 12.64 -15.87 11.95
N SER A 77 12.57 -17.18 12.14
CA SER A 77 11.40 -17.85 12.69
C SER A 77 11.56 -17.94 14.20
N ASN A 78 10.82 -17.15 14.96
CA ASN A 78 10.32 -17.66 16.22
C ASN A 78 9.18 -18.62 15.87
N GLU A 79 9.42 -19.92 16.00
CA GLU A 79 8.41 -20.96 15.81
C GLU A 79 7.13 -20.70 16.64
N MET A 80 7.23 -19.88 17.69
CA MET A 80 6.12 -19.39 18.51
C MET A 80 5.22 -18.33 17.84
N GLU A 81 5.69 -17.55 16.85
CA GLU A 81 4.84 -16.54 16.17
C GLU A 81 4.36 -16.97 14.78
N GLY A 82 4.83 -18.11 14.25
CA GLY A 82 4.25 -18.74 13.06
C GLY A 82 4.35 -17.97 11.74
N VAL A 83 5.09 -16.85 11.69
CA VAL A 83 5.19 -16.02 10.47
C VAL A 83 6.34 -16.49 9.58
N PHE A 84 6.19 -17.66 8.97
CA PHE A 84 7.05 -18.10 7.87
C PHE A 84 6.61 -17.44 6.56
N PHE A 85 7.56 -16.93 5.78
CA PHE A 85 7.27 -16.45 4.43
C PHE A 85 8.42 -16.54 3.47
N ASP A 86 8.06 -16.80 2.21
CA ASP A 86 8.94 -16.84 1.07
C ASP A 86 8.13 -16.41 -0.15
N SER A 87 8.59 -15.39 -0.86
CA SER A 87 8.00 -14.97 -2.13
C SER A 87 8.26 -15.95 -3.27
N GLY A 88 9.25 -16.83 -3.13
CA GLY A 88 9.85 -17.49 -4.28
C GLY A 88 10.71 -16.51 -5.10
N ALA A 89 10.96 -16.86 -6.36
CA ALA A 89 11.68 -16.00 -7.30
C ALA A 89 10.83 -14.81 -7.74
N ILE A 90 11.41 -13.62 -7.66
CA ILE A 90 10.86 -12.38 -8.20
C ILE A 90 11.79 -11.96 -9.34
N GLU A 91 11.36 -12.19 -10.58
CA GLU A 91 12.10 -11.83 -11.79
C GLU A 91 12.25 -10.31 -11.94
N PRO A 92 13.22 -9.82 -12.74
CA PRO A 92 13.32 -8.41 -13.10
C PRO A 92 11.99 -7.83 -13.59
N GLY A 93 11.57 -6.70 -13.03
CA GLY A 93 10.31 -6.03 -13.31
C GLY A 93 9.07 -6.62 -12.62
N TRP A 94 9.22 -7.73 -11.86
CA TRP A 94 8.10 -8.36 -11.17
C TRP A 94 7.88 -7.80 -9.78
N ILE A 95 6.69 -8.10 -9.24
CA ILE A 95 6.20 -7.57 -7.98
C ILE A 95 5.80 -8.72 -7.05
N TYR A 96 6.09 -8.55 -5.77
CA TYR A 96 5.57 -9.38 -4.68
C TYR A 96 4.79 -8.50 -3.70
N GLU A 97 3.59 -8.93 -3.29
CA GLU A 97 2.79 -8.21 -2.31
C GLU A 97 2.56 -9.07 -1.06
N ARG A 98 2.59 -8.44 0.11
CA ARG A 98 2.26 -9.11 1.37
C ARG A 98 1.63 -8.15 2.37
N THR A 99 0.59 -8.61 3.04
CA THR A 99 -0.04 -7.92 4.16
C THR A 99 0.45 -8.48 5.49
N PHE A 100 0.82 -7.61 6.43
CA PHE A 100 1.20 -7.99 7.79
C PHE A 100 0.12 -7.57 8.77
N ILE A 101 -0.47 -8.53 9.49
CA ILE A 101 -1.57 -8.29 10.43
C ILE A 101 -1.13 -8.26 11.90
N ASN A 102 0.00 -8.89 12.20
CA ASN A 102 0.54 -8.95 13.55
C ASN A 102 1.57 -7.84 13.72
N THR A 103 1.54 -7.16 14.87
CA THR A 103 2.60 -6.23 15.26
C THR A 103 3.91 -6.98 15.49
N GLY A 104 5.04 -6.32 15.27
CA GLY A 104 6.36 -6.92 15.45
C GLY A 104 7.39 -6.45 14.42
N GLN A 105 8.58 -7.06 14.49
CA GLN A 105 9.66 -6.85 13.54
C GLN A 105 9.91 -8.12 12.74
N PHE A 106 9.72 -8.03 11.42
CA PHE A 106 9.87 -9.14 10.50
C PHE A 106 11.15 -8.95 9.69
N HIS A 107 12.21 -9.65 10.10
CA HIS A 107 13.48 -9.65 9.39
C HIS A 107 13.41 -10.60 8.19
N TYR A 108 13.88 -10.15 7.04
CA TYR A 108 13.90 -10.93 5.81
C TYR A 108 15.19 -10.72 5.00
N ARG A 109 15.43 -11.63 4.07
CA ARG A 109 16.58 -11.62 3.15
C ARG A 109 16.19 -12.09 1.76
N CYS A 110 17.04 -11.80 0.78
CA CYS A 110 17.04 -12.52 -0.49
C CYS A 110 17.79 -13.85 -0.31
N LYS A 111 17.16 -14.97 -0.69
CA LYS A 111 17.75 -16.31 -0.56
C LYS A 111 18.72 -16.68 -1.70
N PHE A 112 18.62 -15.98 -2.82
CA PHE A 112 19.53 -16.15 -3.97
C PHE A 112 20.84 -15.37 -3.81
N GLN A 113 20.88 -14.46 -2.83
CA GLN A 113 22.06 -13.68 -2.55
C GLN A 113 23.09 -14.54 -1.77
N PRO A 114 24.30 -14.83 -2.33
CA PRO A 114 25.22 -15.81 -1.76
C PRO A 114 25.90 -15.42 -0.43
N THR A 115 26.11 -14.12 -0.21
CA THR A 115 26.78 -13.58 0.99
C THR A 115 25.80 -13.26 2.13
N GLY A 116 24.49 -13.41 1.92
CA GLY A 116 23.43 -13.00 2.82
C GLY A 116 23.37 -11.49 3.13
N ARG A 117 23.95 -10.61 2.29
CA ARG A 117 24.04 -9.16 2.60
C ARG A 117 22.76 -8.38 2.30
N MET A 118 21.90 -8.91 1.44
CA MET A 118 20.64 -8.29 1.06
C MET A 118 19.57 -8.66 2.09
N THR A 119 19.38 -7.80 3.08
CA THR A 119 18.45 -7.98 4.21
C THR A 119 17.57 -6.75 4.38
N GLY A 120 16.38 -6.95 4.96
CA GLY A 120 15.46 -5.88 5.27
C GLY A 120 14.63 -6.19 6.51
N VAL A 121 13.91 -5.18 7.00
CA VAL A 121 13.04 -5.28 8.18
C VAL A 121 11.71 -4.59 7.90
N VAL A 122 10.62 -5.32 8.10
CA VAL A 122 9.28 -4.71 8.22
C VAL A 122 8.98 -4.52 9.70
N ILE A 123 8.68 -3.29 10.11
CA ILE A 123 8.20 -2.98 11.46
C ILE A 123 6.70 -2.72 11.37
N VAL A 124 5.91 -3.45 12.15
CA VAL A 124 4.46 -3.31 12.22
C VAL A 124 4.07 -2.81 13.61
N GLN A 125 3.51 -1.60 13.69
CA GLN A 125 3.14 -0.94 14.95
C GLN A 125 1.97 0.03 14.79
#